data_AF-A0A804LPX6-F1
#
_entry.id   AF-A0A804LPX6-F1
#
_cell.length_a   1.000
_cell.length_b   1.000
_cell.length_c   1.000
_cell.angle_alpha   90.00
_cell.angle_beta   90.00
_cell.angle_gamma   90.00
#
_symmetry.space_group_name_H-M   'P 1'
#
loop_
_entity.id
_entity.type
_entity.pdbx_description
1 polymer ?
#
loop_
_entity_poly.entity_id
_entity_poly.type
_entity_poly.pdbx_seq_one_letter_code
_entity_poly.pdbx_strand_id
1 'polypeptide(L)'
;MLELWNLMDTPLEEHQMFQNVTCNIAASEHEITEPNTLSIDFLSYVESEVLRLEQLKVSKMKDLVLKKKTELEEHRRRAHLISEEGYAAEFSDEVIEAGVVDPALVLEQIEAHIATVKEEAFSRKDILEKVERWLNACEEAQVTMLHLILMTFLS
;
A
#
# COMPACT_ATOMS: atom_id res chain seq x y z
N MET A 1 5.04 -21.96 5.70
CA MET A 1 6.10 -21.73 4.69
C MET A 1 5.52 -21.47 3.31
N LEU A 2 4.88 -22.45 2.66
CA LEU A 2 4.29 -22.28 1.31
C LEU A 2 3.38 -21.06 1.16
N GLU A 3 2.49 -20.85 2.14
CA GLU A 3 1.59 -19.69 2.14
C GLU A 3 2.35 -18.35 2.22
N LEU A 4 3.43 -18.31 3.02
CA LEU A 4 4.28 -17.12 3.13
C LEU A 4 5.01 -16.84 1.83
N TRP A 5 5.56 -17.86 1.17
CA TRP A 5 6.21 -17.69 -0.12
C TRP A 5 5.27 -17.13 -1.19
N ASN A 6 4.06 -17.69 -1.28
CA ASN A 6 3.04 -17.20 -2.22
C ASN A 6 2.64 -15.76 -1.92
N LEU A 7 2.48 -15.41 -0.64
CA LEU A 7 2.14 -14.05 -0.22
C LEU A 7 3.28 -13.05 -0.50
N MET A 8 4.52 -13.52 -0.43
CA MET A 8 5.71 -12.67 -0.52
C MET A 8 6.29 -12.58 -1.93
N ASP A 9 5.70 -13.25 -2.91
CA ASP A 9 6.25 -13.42 -4.27
C ASP A 9 7.71 -13.90 -4.22
N THR A 10 8.00 -14.84 -3.32
CA THR A 10 9.37 -15.34 -3.13
C THR A 10 9.81 -16.06 -4.41
N PRO A 11 11.00 -15.75 -4.95
CA PRO A 11 11.45 -16.31 -6.22
C PRO A 11 11.64 -17.83 -6.13
N LEU A 12 11.37 -18.51 -7.25
CA LEU A 12 11.34 -19.98 -7.31
C LEU A 12 12.70 -20.61 -6.97
N GLU A 13 13.79 -19.91 -7.24
CA GLU A 13 15.15 -20.32 -6.88
C GLU A 13 15.31 -20.53 -5.38
N GLU A 14 14.68 -19.68 -4.56
CA GLU A 14 14.69 -19.83 -3.10
C GLU A 14 13.83 -21.03 -2.66
N HIS A 15 12.73 -21.33 -3.37
CA HIS A 15 11.89 -22.51 -3.06
C HIS A 15 12.63 -23.83 -3.28
N GLN A 16 13.53 -23.90 -4.28
CA GLN A 16 14.29 -25.11 -4.59
C GLN A 16 15.16 -25.56 -3.42
N MET A 17 15.68 -24.62 -2.61
CA MET A 17 16.50 -24.94 -1.45
C MET A 17 15.72 -25.71 -0.37
N PHE A 18 14.38 -25.64 -0.40
CA PHE A 18 13.50 -26.27 0.56
C PHE A 18 12.64 -27.38 -0.05
N GLN A 19 12.98 -27.87 -1.25
CA GLN A 19 12.19 -28.87 -1.96
C GLN A 19 11.92 -30.14 -1.12
N ASN A 20 12.90 -30.57 -0.32
CA ASN A 20 12.75 -31.69 0.62
C ASN A 20 11.71 -31.41 1.72
N VAL A 21 11.59 -30.17 2.19
CA VAL A 21 10.51 -29.80 3.12
C VAL A 21 9.19 -29.92 2.40
N THR A 22 9.08 -29.32 1.22
CA THR A 22 7.83 -29.23 0.46
C THR A 22 7.28 -30.61 0.07
N CYS A 23 8.15 -31.54 -0.33
CA CYS A 23 7.78 -32.91 -0.68
C CYS A 23 7.33 -33.73 0.53
N ASN A 24 7.79 -33.39 1.74
CA ASN A 24 7.53 -34.14 2.95
C ASN A 24 6.42 -33.55 3.84
N ILE A 25 5.74 -32.47 3.44
CA ILE A 25 4.70 -31.79 4.26
C ILE A 25 3.59 -32.75 4.71
N ALA A 26 3.18 -33.68 3.84
CA ALA A 26 2.14 -34.66 4.14
C ALA A 26 2.70 -36.06 4.45
N ALA A 27 4.01 -36.24 4.37
CA ALA A 27 4.66 -37.50 4.68
C ALA A 27 4.65 -37.72 6.19
N SER A 28 4.37 -38.95 6.59
CA SER A 28 4.59 -39.37 7.97
C SER A 28 6.09 -39.57 8.26
N GLU A 29 6.48 -39.54 9.53
CA GLU A 29 7.89 -39.60 9.94
C GLU A 29 8.67 -40.77 9.30
N HIS A 30 8.03 -41.92 9.15
CA HIS A 30 8.64 -43.14 8.59
C HIS A 30 8.70 -43.15 7.05
N GLU A 31 7.96 -42.27 6.39
CA GLU A 31 8.00 -42.08 4.93
C GLU A 31 9.13 -41.11 4.52
N ILE A 32 9.68 -40.33 5.47
CA ILE A 32 10.80 -39.44 5.24
C ILE A 32 12.08 -40.27 5.24
N THR A 33 12.60 -40.53 4.04
CA THR A 33 13.78 -41.39 3.84
C THR A 33 15.07 -40.61 3.58
N GLU A 34 14.97 -39.31 3.29
CA GLU A 34 16.17 -38.50 3.07
C GLU A 34 16.95 -38.33 4.39
N PRO A 35 18.27 -38.59 4.36
CA PRO A 35 19.12 -38.45 5.54
C PRO A 35 19.17 -37.00 6.02
N ASN A 36 19.18 -36.82 7.34
CA ASN A 36 19.24 -35.52 8.03
C ASN A 36 18.01 -34.61 7.91
N THR A 37 16.94 -35.00 7.20
CA THR A 37 15.72 -34.20 7.08
C THR A 37 14.99 -33.99 8.42
N LEU A 38 15.11 -34.94 9.34
CA LEU A 38 14.60 -34.83 10.71
C LEU A 38 15.69 -34.47 11.74
N SER A 39 16.87 -34.07 11.26
CA SER A 39 17.93 -33.61 12.16
C SER A 39 17.53 -32.28 12.80
N ILE A 40 17.99 -32.06 14.02
CA ILE A 40 17.79 -30.79 14.74
C ILE A 40 18.31 -29.61 13.93
N ASP A 41 19.48 -29.76 13.28
CA ASP A 41 20.09 -28.70 12.48
C ASP A 41 19.19 -28.31 11.30
N PHE A 42 18.58 -29.29 10.63
CA PHE A 42 17.69 -29.02 9.50
C PHE A 42 16.36 -28.40 9.95
N LEU A 43 15.76 -28.91 11.04
CA LEU A 43 14.53 -28.33 11.59
C LEU A 43 14.76 -26.88 12.03
N SER A 44 15.88 -26.60 12.69
CA SER A 44 16.27 -25.24 13.08
C SER A 44 16.47 -24.31 11.87
N TYR A 45 17.03 -24.82 10.78
CA TYR A 45 17.15 -24.08 9.52
C TYR A 45 15.77 -23.73 8.93
N VAL A 46 14.84 -24.67 8.91
CA VAL A 46 13.46 -24.42 8.44
C VAL A 46 12.72 -23.41 9.32
N GLU A 47 12.84 -23.53 10.64
CA GLU A 47 12.27 -22.55 11.58
C GLU A 47 12.84 -21.15 11.36
N SER A 48 14.16 -21.04 11.17
CA SER A 48 14.84 -19.77 10.89
C SER A 48 14.35 -19.15 9.59
N GLU A 49 14.11 -19.96 8.55
CA GLU A 49 13.55 -19.47 7.29
C GLU A 49 12.10 -18.99 7.46
N VAL A 50 11.27 -19.70 8.22
CA VAL A 50 9.90 -19.25 8.52
C VAL A 50 9.94 -17.89 9.23
N LEU A 51 10.81 -17.72 10.23
CA LEU A 51 10.99 -16.44 10.94
C LEU A 51 11.46 -15.33 9.99
N ARG A 52 12.40 -15.62 9.08
CA ARG A 52 12.85 -14.66 8.06
C ARG A 52 11.69 -14.22 7.17
N LEU A 53 10.86 -15.16 6.71
CA LEU A 53 9.70 -14.86 5.87
C LEU A 53 8.63 -14.07 6.62
N GLU A 54 8.40 -14.35 7.90
CA GLU A 54 7.49 -13.57 8.74
C GLU A 54 7.95 -12.12 8.91
N GLN A 55 9.25 -11.90 9.15
CA GLN A 55 9.84 -10.57 9.21
C GLN A 55 9.72 -9.83 7.88
N LEU A 56 10.00 -10.52 6.77
CA LEU A 56 9.85 -9.95 5.43
C LEU A 56 8.39 -9.58 5.15
N LYS A 57 7.43 -10.42 5.58
CA LYS A 57 5.98 -10.13 5.47
C LYS A 57 5.62 -8.83 6.17
N VAL A 58 6.07 -8.66 7.41
CA VAL A 58 5.81 -7.43 8.17
C VAL A 58 6.41 -6.22 7.46
N SER A 59 7.66 -6.32 6.97
CA SER A 59 8.31 -5.22 6.24
C SER A 59 7.54 -4.85 4.96
N LYS A 60 7.20 -5.82 4.11
CA LYS A 60 6.48 -5.57 2.85
C LYS A 60 5.07 -5.03 3.12
N MET A 61 4.42 -5.45 4.21
CA MET A 61 3.12 -4.92 4.61
C MET A 61 3.21 -3.45 5.02
N LYS A 62 4.24 -3.06 5.78
CA LYS A 62 4.49 -1.64 6.12
C LYS A 62 4.71 -0.79 4.87
N ASP A 63 5.50 -1.26 3.91
CA ASP A 63 5.71 -0.57 2.64
C ASP A 63 4.41 -0.40 1.84
N LEU A 64 3.58 -1.44 1.82
CA LEU A 64 2.29 -1.42 1.14
C LEU A 64 1.33 -0.43 1.81
N VAL A 65 1.30 -0.39 3.14
CA VAL A 65 0.52 0.59 3.90
C VAL A 65 0.95 2.02 3.57
N LEU A 66 2.25 2.31 3.57
CA LEU A 66 2.76 3.64 3.20
C LEU A 66 2.33 4.03 1.78
N LYS A 67 2.49 3.11 0.82
CA LYS A 67 2.04 3.33 -0.56
C LYS A 67 0.53 3.60 -0.63
N LYS A 68 -0.29 2.84 0.09
CA LYS A 68 -1.74 3.04 0.12
C LYS A 68 -2.15 4.35 0.79
N LYS A 69 -1.44 4.81 1.83
CA LYS A 69 -1.64 6.15 2.39
C LYS A 69 -1.39 7.24 1.36
N THR A 70 -0.31 7.13 0.57
CA THR A 70 -0.03 8.11 -0.50
C THR A 70 -1.11 8.08 -1.59
N GLU A 71 -1.61 6.89 -1.97
CA GLU A 71 -2.73 6.75 -2.91
C GLU A 71 -3.98 7.45 -2.37
N LEU A 72 -4.33 7.24 -1.10
CA LEU A 72 -5.49 7.86 -0.45
C LEU A 72 -5.38 9.39 -0.46
N GLU A 73 -4.22 9.94 -0.10
CA GLU A 73 -4.01 11.39 -0.07
C GLU A 73 -4.09 12.03 -1.46
N GLU A 74 -3.58 11.35 -2.49
CA GLU A 74 -3.78 11.78 -3.88
C GLU A 74 -5.27 11.83 -4.27
N HIS A 75 -6.06 10.83 -3.85
CA HIS A 75 -7.49 10.80 -4.14
C HIS A 75 -8.22 11.93 -3.42
N ARG A 76 -7.92 12.18 -2.14
CA ARG A 76 -8.48 13.31 -1.39
C ARG A 76 -8.15 14.64 -2.07
N ARG A 77 -6.89 14.83 -2.48
CA ARG A 77 -6.45 16.04 -3.19
C ARG A 77 -7.21 16.26 -4.49
N ARG A 78 -7.34 15.24 -5.33
CA ARG A 78 -8.11 15.33 -6.59
C ARG A 78 -9.59 15.60 -6.36
N ALA A 79 -10.15 15.07 -5.27
CA ALA A 79 -11.54 15.28 -4.89
C ALA A 79 -11.78 16.61 -4.13
N HIS A 80 -10.72 17.39 -3.88
CA HIS A 80 -10.74 18.57 -3.00
C HIS A 80 -11.36 18.27 -1.62
N LEU A 81 -11.07 17.09 -1.07
CA LEU A 81 -11.47 16.68 0.27
C LEU A 81 -10.40 17.09 1.28
N ILE A 82 -10.83 17.72 2.37
CA ILE A 82 -9.96 18.03 3.51
C ILE A 82 -9.82 16.76 4.34
N SER A 83 -8.61 16.47 4.81
CA SER A 83 -8.38 15.31 5.69
C SER A 83 -9.14 15.51 6.99
N GLU A 84 -10.01 14.57 7.35
CA GLU A 84 -10.64 14.57 8.67
C GLU A 84 -9.57 14.38 9.75
N GLU A 85 -9.56 15.27 10.75
CA GLU A 85 -8.54 15.32 11.81
C GLU A 85 -8.43 14.00 12.59
N GLY A 86 -9.52 13.22 12.67
CA GLY A 86 -9.51 11.90 13.30
C GLY A 86 -8.68 10.86 12.55
N TYR A 87 -8.60 10.95 11.22
CA TYR A 87 -7.91 9.98 10.37
C TYR A 87 -6.38 10.09 10.46
N ALA A 88 -5.85 11.28 10.74
CA ALA A 88 -4.41 11.46 10.82
C ALA A 88 -3.80 10.76 12.06
N ALA A 89 -4.59 10.60 13.13
CA ALA A 89 -4.10 10.06 14.40
C ALA A 89 -4.09 8.52 14.42
N GLU A 90 -5.17 7.88 13.95
CA GLU A 90 -5.32 6.40 13.99
C GLU A 90 -4.35 5.68 13.05
N PHE A 91 -3.90 6.37 12.00
CA PHE A 91 -2.97 5.84 10.99
C PHE A 91 -1.65 6.58 11.00
N SER A 92 -1.25 7.17 12.11
CA SER A 92 0.05 7.82 12.19
C SER A 92 1.19 6.81 11.98
N ASP A 93 2.26 7.23 11.31
CA ASP A 93 3.40 6.34 11.04
C ASP A 93 4.02 5.84 12.36
N GLU A 94 3.94 6.65 13.42
CA GLU A 94 4.42 6.30 14.75
C GLU A 94 3.69 5.09 15.37
N VAL A 95 2.38 4.96 15.18
CA VAL A 95 1.59 3.84 15.72
C VAL A 95 1.94 2.52 15.01
N ILE A 96 2.25 2.60 13.71
CA ILE A 96 2.63 1.45 12.88
C ILE A 96 4.07 1.03 13.16
N GLU A 97 4.98 2.00 13.31
CA GLU A 97 6.37 1.77 13.71
C GLU A 97 6.46 1.10 15.08
N ALA A 98 5.65 1.57 16.04
CA ALA A 98 5.60 1.03 17.40
C ALA A 98 5.04 -0.42 17.48
N GLY A 99 4.53 -0.97 16.37
CA GLY A 99 3.98 -2.33 16.33
C GLY A 99 2.70 -2.49 17.14
N VAL A 100 2.02 -1.39 17.47
CA VAL A 100 0.82 -1.38 18.32
C VAL A 100 -0.40 -1.87 17.54
N VAL A 101 -0.39 -1.71 16.21
CA VAL A 101 -1.51 -2.09 15.33
C VAL A 101 -1.00 -3.00 14.23
N ASP A 102 -1.74 -4.07 13.95
CA ASP A 102 -1.46 -5.01 12.86
C ASP A 102 -1.48 -4.26 11.51
N PRO A 103 -0.37 -4.23 10.76
CA PRO A 103 -0.32 -3.60 9.45
C PRO A 103 -1.36 -4.14 8.45
N ALA A 104 -1.78 -5.40 8.58
CA ALA A 104 -2.82 -5.97 7.71
C ALA A 104 -4.20 -5.33 7.95
N LEU A 105 -4.56 -5.08 9.22
CA LEU A 105 -5.79 -4.39 9.58
C LEU A 105 -5.77 -2.92 9.12
N VAL A 106 -4.63 -2.26 9.30
CA VAL A 106 -4.43 -0.89 8.80
C VAL A 106 -4.62 -0.82 7.29
N LEU A 107 -4.04 -1.78 6.56
CA LEU A 107 -4.17 -1.85 5.11
C LEU A 107 -5.64 -1.97 4.68
N GLU A 108 -6.39 -2.90 5.28
CA GLU A 108 -7.82 -3.10 4.99
C GLU A 108 -8.63 -1.82 5.24
N GLN A 109 -8.35 -1.12 6.33
CA GLN A 109 -9.00 0.16 6.64
C GLN A 109 -8.65 1.24 5.62
N ILE A 110 -7.39 1.37 5.19
CA ILE A 110 -7.01 2.34 4.16
C ILE A 110 -7.70 2.01 2.83
N GLU A 111 -7.81 0.74 2.45
CA GLU A 111 -8.49 0.34 1.23
C GLU A 111 -9.98 0.66 1.25
N ALA A 112 -10.65 0.45 2.39
CA ALA A 112 -12.03 0.87 2.60
C ALA A 112 -12.17 2.40 2.44
N HIS A 113 -11.24 3.18 3.00
CA HIS A 113 -11.25 4.65 2.86
C HIS A 113 -11.01 5.11 1.43
N ILE A 114 -10.10 4.45 0.71
CA ILE A 114 -9.90 4.73 -0.71
C ILE A 114 -11.20 4.50 -1.48
N ALA A 115 -11.95 3.43 -1.17
CA ALA A 115 -13.24 3.18 -1.81
C ALA A 115 -14.25 4.29 -1.51
N THR A 116 -14.39 4.71 -0.25
CA THR A 116 -15.29 5.82 0.13
C THR A 116 -14.89 7.14 -0.52
N VAL A 117 -13.60 7.48 -0.51
CA VAL A 117 -13.09 8.70 -1.16
C VAL A 117 -13.31 8.65 -2.67
N LYS A 118 -13.16 7.49 -3.31
CA LYS A 118 -13.46 7.33 -4.74
C LYS A 118 -14.94 7.56 -5.05
N GLU A 119 -15.84 7.05 -4.21
CA GLU A 119 -17.27 7.27 -4.35
C GLU A 119 -17.63 8.76 -4.17
N GLU A 120 -17.04 9.42 -3.18
CA GLU A 120 -17.26 10.85 -2.96
C GLU A 120 -16.64 11.74 -4.05
N ALA A 121 -15.47 11.37 -4.57
CA ALA A 121 -14.89 12.02 -5.73
C ALA A 121 -15.81 11.91 -6.96
N PHE A 122 -16.42 10.73 -7.15
CA PHE A 122 -17.36 10.49 -8.23
C PHE A 122 -18.63 11.34 -8.08
N SER A 123 -19.22 11.41 -6.88
CA SER A 123 -20.44 12.19 -6.63
C SER A 123 -20.25 13.70 -6.81
N ARG A 124 -19.04 14.21 -6.60
CA ARG A 124 -18.69 15.63 -6.72
C ARG A 124 -18.20 16.05 -8.11
N LYS A 125 -18.03 15.10 -9.04
CA LYS A 125 -17.40 15.31 -10.34
C LYS A 125 -17.98 16.52 -11.10
N ASP A 126 -19.30 16.60 -11.22
CA ASP A 126 -19.95 17.67 -11.99
C ASP A 126 -19.72 19.07 -11.41
N ILE A 127 -19.63 19.17 -10.08
CA ILE A 127 -19.35 20.43 -9.39
C ILE A 127 -17.90 20.82 -9.59
N LEU A 128 -16.96 19.87 -9.44
CA LEU A 128 -15.54 20.10 -9.66
C LEU A 128 -15.27 20.57 -11.10
N GLU A 129 -15.87 19.94 -12.10
CA GLU A 129 -15.74 20.39 -13.49
C GLU A 129 -16.30 21.81 -13.72
N LYS A 130 -17.40 22.18 -13.03
CA LYS A 130 -17.94 23.55 -13.11
C LYS A 130 -17.00 24.57 -12.46
N VAL A 131 -16.42 24.23 -11.31
CA VAL A 131 -15.45 25.07 -10.61
C VAL A 131 -14.19 25.27 -11.45
N GLU A 132 -13.67 24.20 -12.06
CA GLU A 132 -12.51 24.26 -12.96
C GLU A 132 -12.78 25.17 -14.17
N ARG A 133 -13.94 25.01 -14.82
CA ARG A 133 -14.34 25.90 -15.93
C ARG A 133 -14.45 27.37 -15.49
N TRP A 134 -14.95 27.62 -14.29
CA TRP A 134 -15.06 28.98 -13.75
C TRP A 134 -13.70 29.59 -13.43
N LEU A 135 -12.79 28.82 -12.84
CA LEU A 135 -11.41 29.25 -12.58
C LEU A 135 -10.68 29.63 -13.88
N ASN A 136 -10.76 28.77 -14.91
CA ASN A 136 -10.13 29.05 -16.20
C ASN A 136 -10.70 30.33 -16.85
N ALA A 137 -12.02 30.54 -16.80
CA ALA A 137 -12.64 31.75 -17.33
C ALA A 137 -12.18 33.01 -16.57
N CYS A 138 -11.95 32.91 -15.26
CA CYS A 138 -11.42 34.02 -14.47
C CYS A 138 -9.96 34.34 -14.83
N GLU A 139 -9.12 33.32 -15.01
CA GLU A 139 -7.73 33.49 -15.45
C GLU A 139 -7.63 34.12 -16.84
N GLU A 140 -8.43 33.64 -17.80
CA GLU A 140 -8.50 34.21 -19.16
C GLU A 140 -8.95 35.68 -19.15
N ALA A 141 -9.96 36.01 -18.34
CA ALA A 141 -10.44 37.38 -18.20
C ALA A 141 -9.36 38.29 -17.60
N GLN A 142 -8.62 37.82 -16.60
CA GLN A 142 -7.51 38.55 -15.99
C GLN A 142 -6.40 38.82 -17.00
N VAL A 143 -6.00 37.82 -17.80
CA VAL A 143 -4.99 37.97 -18.85
C VAL A 143 -5.46 38.97 -19.92
N THR A 144 -6.72 38.87 -20.33
CA THR A 144 -7.30 39.78 -21.33
C THR A 144 -7.33 41.22 -20.83
N MET A 145 -7.67 41.43 -19.56
CA MET A 145 -7.67 42.75 -18.94
C MET A 145 -6.25 43.34 -18.86
N LEU A 146 -5.26 42.55 -18.44
CA LEU A 146 -3.85 42.93 -18.44
C LEU A 146 -3.37 43.32 -19.84
N HIS A 147 -3.74 42.55 -20.86
CA HIS A 147 -3.40 42.84 -22.25
C HIS A 147 -4.02 44.15 -22.75
N LEU A 148 -5.31 44.39 -22.46
CA LEU A 148 -5.98 45.65 -22.80
C LEU A 148 -5.33 46.85 -22.12
N ILE A 149 -5.00 46.74 -20.82
CA ILE A 149 -4.27 47.77 -20.08
C ILE A 149 -2.94 48.06 -20.77
N LEU A 150 -2.14 47.05 -21.07
CA LEU A 150 -0.85 47.23 -21.73
C LEU A 150 -0.99 47.95 -23.09
N MET A 151 -1.98 47.57 -23.90
CA MET A 151 -2.24 48.23 -25.19
C MET A 151 -2.64 49.70 -25.03
N THR A 152 -3.40 50.05 -23.99
CA THR A 152 -3.79 51.45 -23.74
C THR A 152 -2.62 52.35 -23.28
N PHE A 153 -1.58 51.79 -22.66
CA PHE A 153 -0.41 52.55 -22.20
C PHE A 153 0.74 52.60 -23.21
N LEU A 154 0.74 51.70 -24.21
CA LEU A 154 1.76 51.64 -25.27
C LEU A 154 1.32 52.34 -26.58
N SER A 155 0.07 52.82 -26.66
CA SER A 155 -0.46 53.61 -27.79
C SER A 155 -0.40 55.09 -27.50
#